data_AF-A0A962V6T1-F1
#
_entry.id   AF-A0A962V6T1-F1
#
_cell.length_a   1.000
_cell.length_b   1.000
_cell.length_c   1.000
_cell.angle_alpha   90.00
_cell.angle_beta   90.00
_cell.angle_gamma   90.00
#
_symmetry.space_group_name_H-M   'P 1'
#
loop_
_entity.id
_entity.type
_entity.pdbx_description
1 polymer ?
#
loop_
_entity_poly.entity_id
_entity_poly.type
_entity_poly.pdbx_seq_one_letter_code
_entity_poly.pdbx_strand_id
1 'polypeptide(L)'
;MMTKLKRFIPAVDWLSRYDRSQFSNDLLASIIVTIMLIPQSLAYAMLAGLPPQMGLYASILPLVAYAVFGSSRTLAVGPVAVVSLMTATAVSQVATPGSPEYIAVAILLALLSGLFLIAMGLLRLGFLANLLSHPVISGFISASAILIAISQLKHILGLKVEGQVLSDIVPALLQGLGASSLPTLIIGALSIAFLFWVRSRLQALLLTLGMTPHWASMLVKAGPVAAVLVSIGAVAGLQLADEVRIVGAIP
;
A
#
# COMPACT_ATOMS: atom_id res chain seq x y z
N MET A 1 -19.60 -33.48 9.45
CA MET A 1 -18.77 -32.61 10.33
C MET A 1 -17.68 -31.86 9.54
N MET A 2 -16.90 -32.54 8.66
CA MET A 2 -15.89 -31.93 7.78
C MET A 2 -16.42 -30.82 6.85
N THR A 3 -17.66 -30.89 6.37
CA THR A 3 -18.29 -29.85 5.53
C THR A 3 -18.59 -28.54 6.28
N LYS A 4 -18.83 -28.57 7.59
CA LYS A 4 -18.98 -27.34 8.39
C LYS A 4 -17.62 -26.71 8.69
N LEU A 5 -16.60 -27.51 8.99
CA LEU A 5 -15.25 -27.00 9.27
C LEU A 5 -14.63 -26.33 8.04
N LYS A 6 -14.79 -26.92 6.84
CA LYS A 6 -14.34 -26.32 5.56
C LYS A 6 -15.01 -24.97 5.25
N ARG A 7 -16.19 -24.70 5.82
CA ARG A 7 -16.91 -23.43 5.62
C ARG A 7 -16.38 -22.30 6.51
N PHE A 8 -15.87 -22.63 7.70
CA PHE A 8 -15.33 -21.64 8.64
C PHE A 8 -13.81 -21.50 8.55
N ILE A 9 -13.10 -22.56 8.14
CA ILE A 9 -11.64 -22.56 7.93
C ILE A 9 -11.37 -23.12 6.52
N PRO A 10 -11.46 -22.28 5.47
CA PRO A 10 -11.17 -22.68 4.09
C PRO A 10 -9.76 -23.27 3.91
N ALA A 11 -8.83 -22.96 4.83
CA ALA A 11 -7.47 -23.49 4.82
C ALA A 11 -7.38 -25.02 4.77
N VAL A 12 -8.30 -25.71 5.43
CA VAL A 12 -8.33 -27.17 5.45
C VAL A 12 -8.57 -27.75 4.04
N ASP A 13 -9.41 -27.09 3.22
CA ASP A 13 -9.69 -27.58 1.87
C ASP A 13 -8.53 -27.30 0.92
N TRP A 14 -7.97 -26.08 0.95
CA TRP A 14 -6.92 -25.69 0.02
C TRP A 14 -5.59 -26.40 0.32
N LEU A 15 -5.27 -26.63 1.60
CA LEU A 15 -4.08 -27.34 2.03
C LEU A 15 -4.13 -28.83 1.63
N SER A 16 -5.32 -29.44 1.66
CA SER A 16 -5.51 -30.85 1.26
C SER A 16 -5.26 -31.13 -0.23
N ARG A 17 -5.29 -30.08 -1.06
CA ARG A 17 -5.07 -30.15 -2.52
C ARG A 17 -3.78 -29.44 -2.96
N TYR A 18 -2.95 -29.06 -2.00
CA TYR A 18 -1.73 -28.32 -2.26
C TYR A 18 -0.63 -29.25 -2.77
N ASP A 19 -0.03 -28.92 -3.91
CA ASP A 19 0.99 -29.74 -4.55
C ASP A 19 2.34 -29.01 -4.69
N ARG A 20 3.39 -29.74 -5.07
CA ARG A 20 4.76 -29.21 -5.22
C ARG A 20 4.88 -28.14 -6.32
N SER A 21 4.07 -28.21 -7.37
CA SER A 21 4.09 -27.22 -8.45
C SER A 21 3.48 -25.89 -8.00
N GLN A 22 2.41 -25.96 -7.20
CA GLN A 22 1.80 -24.80 -6.56
C GLN A 22 2.80 -24.16 -5.60
N PHE A 23 3.50 -24.97 -4.80
CA PHE A 23 4.53 -24.46 -3.89
C PHE A 23 5.61 -23.65 -4.62
N SER A 24 6.17 -24.15 -5.72
CA SER A 24 7.22 -23.40 -6.46
C SER A 24 6.69 -22.09 -7.05
N ASN A 25 5.46 -22.09 -7.57
CA ASN A 25 4.85 -20.90 -8.15
C ASN A 25 4.50 -19.87 -7.07
N ASP A 26 3.93 -20.33 -5.96
CA ASP A 26 3.57 -19.48 -4.81
C ASP A 26 4.81 -18.94 -4.11
N LEU A 27 5.91 -19.71 -4.03
CA LEU A 27 7.16 -19.24 -3.46
C LEU A 27 7.70 -18.03 -4.25
N LEU A 28 7.79 -18.15 -5.58
CA LEU A 28 8.23 -17.03 -6.42
C LEU A 28 7.28 -15.84 -6.33
N ALA A 29 5.96 -16.07 -6.36
CA ALA A 29 4.97 -15.02 -6.21
C ALA A 29 5.07 -14.33 -4.83
N SER A 30 5.27 -15.09 -3.76
CA SER A 30 5.38 -14.58 -2.39
C SER A 30 6.62 -13.72 -2.20
N ILE A 31 7.75 -14.07 -2.83
CA ILE A 31 8.96 -13.24 -2.82
C ILE A 31 8.65 -11.89 -3.46
N ILE A 32 8.04 -11.88 -4.65
CA ILE A 32 7.70 -10.63 -5.35
C ILE A 32 6.73 -9.79 -4.52
N VAL A 33 5.64 -10.40 -4.02
CA VAL A 33 4.63 -9.72 -3.22
C VAL A 33 5.23 -9.16 -1.94
N THR A 34 6.06 -9.92 -1.23
CA THR A 34 6.71 -9.47 0.01
C THR A 34 7.60 -8.27 -0.25
N ILE A 35 8.44 -8.32 -1.28
CA ILE A 35 9.34 -7.21 -1.59
C ILE A 35 8.55 -5.97 -2.02
N MET A 36 7.43 -6.11 -2.74
CA MET A 36 6.55 -4.99 -3.09
C MET A 36 5.78 -4.44 -1.89
N LEU A 37 5.39 -5.30 -0.96
CA LEU A 37 4.53 -4.95 0.16
C LEU A 37 5.27 -4.10 1.20
N ILE A 38 6.58 -4.29 1.36
CA ILE A 38 7.40 -3.48 2.28
C ILE A 38 7.29 -1.97 1.97
N PRO A 39 7.74 -1.45 0.82
CA PRO A 39 7.68 -0.01 0.53
C PRO A 39 6.24 0.49 0.49
N GLN A 40 5.29 -0.31 -0.02
CA GLN A 40 3.89 0.07 -0.06
C GLN A 40 3.31 0.27 1.36
N SER A 41 3.60 -0.64 2.28
CA SER A 41 3.07 -0.59 3.64
C SER A 41 3.64 0.58 4.43
N LEU A 42 4.94 0.85 4.28
CA LEU A 42 5.59 2.02 4.87
C LEU A 42 4.93 3.32 4.37
N ALA A 43 4.74 3.44 3.05
CA ALA A 43 4.09 4.61 2.45
C ALA A 43 2.65 4.81 2.94
N TYR A 44 1.89 3.72 3.08
CA TYR A 44 0.50 3.79 3.55
C TYR A 44 0.40 4.14 5.04
N ALA A 45 1.31 3.64 5.89
CA ALA A 45 1.39 4.09 7.28
C ALA A 45 1.71 5.59 7.38
N MET A 46 2.64 6.08 6.55
CA MET A 46 2.96 7.51 6.48
C MET A 46 1.77 8.35 6.00
N LEU A 47 0.96 7.83 5.06
CA LEU A 47 -0.30 8.48 4.66
C LEU A 47 -1.32 8.53 5.79
N ALA A 48 -1.34 7.50 6.64
CA ALA A 48 -2.16 7.49 7.86
C ALA A 48 -1.63 8.40 8.97
N GLY A 49 -0.50 9.10 8.77
CA GLY A 49 0.16 9.90 9.81
C GLY A 49 0.84 9.06 10.89
N LEU A 50 1.05 7.76 10.65
CA LEU A 50 1.65 6.82 11.60
C LEU A 50 3.14 6.57 11.29
N PRO A 51 3.91 6.12 12.30
CA PRO A 51 5.27 5.65 12.06
C PRO A 51 5.33 4.53 11.02
N PRO A 52 6.35 4.50 10.13
CA PRO A 52 6.43 3.53 9.04
C PRO A 52 6.30 2.06 9.47
N GLN A 53 6.91 1.68 10.60
CA GLN A 53 6.84 0.32 11.14
C GLN A 53 5.41 -0.19 11.40
N MET A 54 4.47 0.73 11.70
CA MET A 54 3.05 0.35 11.89
C MET A 54 2.45 -0.23 10.61
N GLY A 55 2.93 0.19 9.44
CA GLY A 55 2.54 -0.40 8.16
C GLY A 55 2.96 -1.86 8.03
N LEU A 56 4.16 -2.20 8.52
CA LEU A 56 4.63 -3.60 8.52
C LEU A 56 3.76 -4.47 9.43
N TYR A 57 3.42 -3.97 10.63
CA TYR A 57 2.52 -4.67 11.55
C TYR A 57 1.13 -4.86 10.96
N ALA A 58 0.61 -3.83 10.28
CA ALA A 58 -0.69 -3.85 9.59
C ALA A 58 -0.72 -4.78 8.37
N SER A 59 0.42 -5.26 7.88
CA SER A 59 0.48 -6.16 6.73
C SER A 59 0.70 -7.62 7.12
N ILE A 60 1.47 -7.91 8.16
CA ILE A 60 1.84 -9.30 8.52
C ILE A 60 0.63 -10.05 9.10
N LEU A 61 0.01 -9.53 10.16
CA LEU A 61 -1.04 -10.25 10.88
C LEU A 61 -2.30 -10.47 10.01
N PRO A 62 -2.80 -9.47 9.25
CA PRO A 62 -3.98 -9.69 8.40
C PRO A 62 -3.74 -10.71 7.28
N LEU A 63 -2.53 -10.80 6.72
CA LEU A 63 -2.20 -11.83 5.72
C LEU A 63 -2.29 -13.24 6.31
N VAL A 64 -1.72 -13.45 7.51
CA VAL A 64 -1.79 -14.74 8.21
C VAL A 64 -3.25 -15.10 8.52
N ALA A 65 -4.01 -14.16 9.07
CA ALA A 65 -5.43 -14.37 9.34
C ALA A 65 -6.21 -14.70 8.05
N TYR A 66 -5.95 -13.98 6.96
CA TYR A 66 -6.62 -14.20 5.68
C TYR A 66 -6.21 -15.52 5.02
N ALA A 67 -4.98 -16.00 5.17
CA ALA A 67 -4.57 -17.31 4.69
C ALA A 67 -5.37 -18.46 5.34
N VAL A 68 -5.81 -18.26 6.60
CA VAL A 68 -6.58 -19.24 7.37
C VAL A 68 -8.08 -19.15 7.06
N PHE A 69 -8.65 -17.93 7.08
CA PHE A 69 -10.09 -17.69 7.02
C PHE A 69 -10.60 -17.23 5.65
N GLY A 70 -9.72 -16.80 4.76
CA GLY A 70 -10.05 -16.24 3.44
C GLY A 70 -10.58 -17.29 2.47
N SER A 71 -11.56 -16.90 1.66
CA SER A 71 -12.19 -17.76 0.66
C SER A 71 -11.49 -17.73 -0.70
N SER A 72 -10.74 -16.66 -1.00
CA SER A 72 -9.97 -16.53 -2.26
C SER A 72 -8.49 -16.78 -2.02
N ARG A 73 -7.90 -17.68 -2.82
CA ARG A 73 -6.48 -18.06 -2.76
C ARG A 73 -5.52 -17.04 -3.35
N THR A 74 -6.03 -16.05 -4.09
CA THR A 74 -5.21 -15.07 -4.83
C THR A 74 -5.34 -13.65 -4.29
N LEU A 75 -6.25 -13.42 -3.34
CA LEU A 75 -6.42 -12.11 -2.74
C LEU A 75 -5.35 -11.89 -1.66
N ALA A 76 -4.53 -10.85 -1.83
CA ALA A 76 -3.65 -10.35 -0.79
C ALA A 76 -4.38 -9.26 0.00
N VAL A 77 -4.41 -9.40 1.32
CA VAL A 77 -4.96 -8.39 2.24
C VAL A 77 -3.81 -7.56 2.79
N GLY A 78 -4.00 -6.25 2.90
CA GLY A 78 -3.01 -5.35 3.46
C GLY A 78 -3.57 -3.93 3.59
N PRO A 79 -2.74 -2.98 4.07
CA PRO A 79 -3.12 -1.59 4.12
C PRO A 79 -3.43 -1.07 2.72
N VAL A 80 -4.37 -0.13 2.64
CA VAL A 80 -4.82 0.50 1.39
C VAL A 80 -4.73 2.01 1.56
N ALA A 81 -4.28 2.72 0.52
CA ALA A 81 -4.09 4.17 0.54
C ALA A 81 -5.35 4.93 1.01
N VAL A 82 -6.53 4.57 0.51
CA VAL A 82 -7.79 5.26 0.86
C VAL A 82 -8.15 5.09 2.33
N VAL A 83 -8.09 3.86 2.84
CA VAL A 83 -8.35 3.57 4.26
C VAL A 83 -7.32 4.26 5.15
N SER A 84 -6.07 4.38 4.69
CA SER A 84 -5.01 5.10 5.40
C SER A 84 -5.33 6.59 5.52
N LEU A 85 -5.72 7.24 4.42
CA LEU A 85 -6.15 8.65 4.44
C LEU A 85 -7.40 8.86 5.30
N MET A 86 -8.40 7.97 5.24
CA MET A 86 -9.59 8.06 6.07
C MET A 86 -9.28 7.87 7.57
N THR A 87 -8.36 6.96 7.88
CA THR A 87 -7.84 6.76 9.25
C THR A 87 -7.18 8.03 9.74
N ALA A 88 -6.31 8.62 8.91
CA ALA A 88 -5.65 9.88 9.21
C ALA A 88 -6.70 10.95 9.57
N THR A 89 -7.72 11.11 8.72
CA THR A 89 -8.73 12.16 8.88
C THR A 89 -9.55 11.96 10.15
N ALA A 90 -9.96 10.72 10.44
CA ALA A 90 -10.74 10.40 11.62
C ALA A 90 -9.95 10.58 12.92
N VAL A 91 -8.70 10.09 12.97
CA VAL A 91 -7.85 10.18 14.17
C VAL A 91 -7.45 11.63 14.43
N SER A 92 -7.20 12.43 13.38
CA SER A 92 -6.77 13.83 13.52
C SER A 92 -7.86 14.75 14.10
N GLN A 93 -9.13 14.31 14.17
CA GLN A 93 -10.20 15.05 14.85
C GLN A 93 -10.13 14.96 16.38
N VAL A 94 -9.44 13.94 16.90
CA VAL A 94 -9.46 13.60 18.34
C VAL A 94 -8.07 13.46 18.95
N ALA A 95 -7.02 13.40 18.12
CA ALA A 95 -5.63 13.35 18.55
C ALA A 95 -4.71 14.10 17.58
N THR A 96 -3.65 14.72 18.10
CA THR A 96 -2.69 15.47 17.29
C THR A 96 -1.73 14.51 16.57
N PRO A 97 -1.53 14.63 15.24
CA PRO A 97 -0.56 13.82 14.51
C PRO A 97 0.84 13.85 15.13
N GLY A 98 1.49 12.68 15.20
CA GLY A 98 2.83 12.54 15.78
C GLY A 98 2.88 12.39 17.30
N SER A 99 1.76 12.57 18.01
CA SER A 99 1.67 12.30 19.45
C SER A 99 1.58 10.79 19.75
N PRO A 100 2.03 10.31 20.93
CA PRO A 100 1.80 8.92 21.37
C PRO A 100 0.31 8.55 21.38
N GLU A 101 -0.56 9.49 21.74
CA GLU A 101 -2.01 9.33 21.78
C GLU A 101 -2.58 9.06 20.39
N TYR A 102 -2.02 9.67 19.33
CA TYR A 102 -2.43 9.43 17.95
C TYR A 102 -2.32 7.95 17.56
N ILE A 103 -1.23 7.30 17.97
CA ILE A 103 -1.01 5.87 17.72
C ILE A 103 -2.05 5.04 18.47
N ALA A 104 -2.30 5.36 19.74
CA ALA A 104 -3.30 4.66 20.54
C ALA A 104 -4.72 4.77 19.96
N VAL A 105 -5.11 5.97 19.53
CA VAL A 105 -6.42 6.20 18.89
C VAL A 105 -6.52 5.47 17.55
N ALA A 106 -5.46 5.45 16.74
CA ALA A 106 -5.46 4.69 15.49
C ALA A 106 -5.63 3.18 15.71
N ILE A 107 -4.96 2.62 16.74
CA ILE A 107 -5.12 1.22 17.14
C ILE A 107 -6.56 0.95 17.61
N LEU A 108 -7.12 1.84 18.43
CA LEU A 108 -8.50 1.74 18.90
C LEU A 108 -9.50 1.78 17.75
N LEU A 109 -9.31 2.70 16.79
CA LEU A 109 -10.14 2.80 15.60
C LEU A 109 -10.08 1.51 14.77
N ALA A 110 -8.90 0.92 14.61
CA ALA A 110 -8.73 -0.36 13.92
C ALA A 110 -9.46 -1.50 14.64
N LEU A 111 -9.36 -1.56 15.98
CA LEU A 111 -10.06 -2.54 16.80
C LEU A 111 -11.59 -2.41 16.68
N LEU A 112 -12.12 -1.20 16.84
CA LEU A 112 -13.56 -0.91 16.70
C LEU A 112 -14.05 -1.25 15.30
N SER A 113 -13.30 -0.85 14.26
CA SER A 113 -13.63 -1.18 12.86
C SER A 113 -13.69 -2.69 12.65
N GLY A 114 -12.73 -3.44 13.20
CA GLY A 114 -12.72 -4.89 13.16
C GLY A 114 -13.92 -5.51 13.86
N LEU A 115 -14.28 -5.02 15.04
CA LEU A 115 -15.44 -5.49 15.79
C LEU A 115 -16.75 -5.21 15.03
N PHE A 116 -16.89 -4.03 14.42
CA PHE A 116 -18.02 -3.72 13.56
C PHE A 116 -18.10 -4.63 12.34
N LEU A 117 -16.97 -4.90 11.68
CA LEU A 117 -16.93 -5.83 10.54
C LEU A 117 -17.34 -7.25 10.95
N ILE A 118 -16.90 -7.72 12.12
CA ILE A 118 -17.31 -9.02 12.69
C ILE A 118 -18.82 -9.02 12.97
N ALA A 119 -19.34 -7.98 13.63
CA ALA A 119 -20.77 -7.86 13.93
C ALA A 119 -21.61 -7.84 12.64
N MET A 120 -21.22 -7.07 11.63
CA MET A 120 -21.88 -7.05 10.32
C MET A 120 -21.81 -8.41 9.62
N GLY A 121 -20.69 -9.12 9.73
CA GLY A 121 -20.52 -10.48 9.22
C GLY A 121 -21.46 -11.49 9.90
N LEU A 122 -21.60 -11.41 11.23
CA LEU A 122 -22.52 -12.24 12.02
C LEU A 122 -23.99 -11.97 11.67
N LEU A 123 -24.34 -10.69 11.48
CA LEU A 123 -25.65 -10.24 11.02
C LEU A 123 -25.89 -10.49 9.51
N ARG A 124 -24.90 -11.04 8.79
CA ARG A 124 -24.94 -11.32 7.34
C ARG A 124 -25.28 -10.10 6.49
N LEU A 125 -24.83 -8.93 6.92
CA LEU A 125 -25.06 -7.66 6.22
C LEU A 125 -24.23 -7.48 4.94
N GLY A 126 -23.55 -8.54 4.47
CA GLY A 126 -22.81 -8.51 3.21
C GLY A 126 -23.66 -8.16 1.99
N PHE A 127 -24.99 -8.36 2.05
CA PHE A 127 -25.89 -7.94 0.98
C PHE A 127 -25.92 -6.41 0.78
N LEU A 128 -25.58 -5.62 1.81
CA LEU A 128 -25.51 -4.16 1.71
C LEU A 128 -24.44 -3.71 0.71
N ALA A 129 -23.36 -4.49 0.56
CA ALA A 129 -22.33 -4.21 -0.44
C ALA A 129 -22.89 -4.27 -1.88
N ASN A 130 -23.93 -5.07 -2.12
CA ASN A 130 -24.61 -5.16 -3.42
C ASN A 130 -25.58 -4.00 -3.67
N LEU A 131 -25.89 -3.19 -2.66
CA LEU A 131 -26.73 -1.99 -2.81
C LEU A 131 -25.94 -0.76 -3.26
N LEU A 132 -24.61 -0.83 -3.22
CA LEU A 132 -23.74 0.22 -3.72
C LEU A 132 -23.79 0.23 -5.25
N SER A 133 -24.33 1.31 -5.82
CA SER A 133 -24.44 1.44 -7.26
C SER A 133 -23.05 1.60 -7.91
N HIS A 134 -22.89 1.06 -9.13
CA HIS A 134 -21.66 1.19 -9.90
C HIS A 134 -21.19 2.66 -10.05
N PRO A 135 -22.08 3.65 -10.30
CA PRO A 135 -21.68 5.06 -10.34
C PRO A 135 -21.08 5.58 -9.03
N VAL A 136 -21.61 5.18 -7.87
CA VAL A 136 -21.09 5.61 -6.56
C VAL A 136 -19.69 5.05 -6.33
N ILE A 137 -19.49 3.76 -6.61
CA ILE A 137 -18.18 3.12 -6.49
C ILE A 137 -17.17 3.76 -7.45
N SER A 138 -17.56 3.97 -8.70
CA SER A 138 -16.69 4.60 -9.71
C SER A 138 -16.31 6.03 -9.33
N GLY A 139 -17.27 6.83 -8.85
CA GLY A 139 -17.04 8.19 -8.37
C GLY A 139 -16.10 8.23 -7.16
N PHE A 140 -16.31 7.33 -6.19
CA PHE A 140 -15.45 7.21 -5.01
C PHE A 140 -14.01 6.81 -5.37
N ILE A 141 -13.83 5.82 -6.26
CA ILE A 141 -12.50 5.39 -6.71
C ILE A 141 -11.78 6.53 -7.46
N SER A 142 -12.49 7.24 -8.33
CA SER A 142 -11.91 8.35 -9.11
C SER A 142 -11.49 9.51 -8.22
N ALA A 143 -12.36 9.93 -7.30
CA ALA A 143 -12.06 10.98 -6.33
C ALA A 143 -10.89 10.59 -5.41
N SER A 144 -10.88 9.34 -4.95
CA SER A 144 -9.79 8.80 -4.13
C SER A 144 -8.46 8.79 -4.89
N ALA A 145 -8.45 8.42 -6.17
CA ALA A 145 -7.25 8.43 -6.99
C ALA A 145 -6.68 9.85 -7.15
N ILE A 146 -7.53 10.85 -7.38
CA ILE A 146 -7.14 12.26 -7.46
C ILE A 146 -6.57 12.75 -6.12
N LEU A 147 -7.27 12.46 -5.01
CA LEU A 147 -6.81 12.82 -3.66
C LEU A 147 -5.46 12.18 -3.35
N ILE A 148 -5.29 10.89 -3.65
CA ILE A 148 -4.01 10.19 -3.46
C ILE A 148 -2.92 10.87 -4.29
N ALA A 149 -3.13 11.10 -5.59
CA ALA A 149 -2.14 11.73 -6.46
C ALA A 149 -1.69 13.10 -5.94
N ILE A 150 -2.64 13.96 -5.54
CA ILE A 150 -2.35 15.29 -4.98
C ILE A 150 -1.62 15.17 -3.63
N SER A 151 -2.04 14.23 -2.76
CA SER A 151 -1.38 13.99 -1.46
C SER A 151 0.06 13.47 -1.59
N GLN A 152 0.41 12.84 -2.72
CA GLN A 152 1.79 12.39 -2.97
C GLN A 152 2.70 13.51 -3.47
N LEU A 153 2.15 14.59 -4.03
CA LEU A 153 2.94 15.66 -4.65
C LEU A 153 3.91 16.33 -3.66
N LYS A 154 3.51 16.45 -2.38
CA LYS A 154 4.38 16.96 -1.31
C LYS A 154 5.65 16.13 -1.11
N HIS A 155 5.58 14.81 -1.32
CA HIS A 155 6.73 13.91 -1.18
C HIS A 155 7.69 14.05 -2.37
N ILE A 156 7.15 14.22 -3.57
CA ILE A 156 7.95 14.44 -4.80
C ILE A 156 8.64 15.80 -4.78
N LEU A 157 7.95 16.84 -4.30
CA LEU A 157 8.49 18.20 -4.20
C LEU A 157 9.41 18.40 -2.98
N GLY A 158 9.49 17.42 -2.07
CA GLY A 158 10.26 17.53 -0.82
C GLY A 158 9.69 18.52 0.19
N LEU A 159 8.38 18.79 0.14
CA LEU A 159 7.71 19.80 0.97
C LEU A 159 7.10 19.19 2.24
N LYS A 160 7.19 19.94 3.35
CA LYS A 160 6.45 19.64 4.59
C LYS A 160 5.08 20.28 4.51
N VAL A 161 4.10 19.54 3.98
CA VAL A 161 2.70 19.95 3.93
C VAL A 161 1.88 19.14 4.92
N GLU A 162 1.32 19.85 5.89
CA GLU A 162 0.33 19.34 6.84
C GLU A 162 -1.07 19.45 6.23
N GLY A 163 -1.99 18.59 6.68
CA GLY A 163 -3.32 18.49 6.11
C GLY A 163 -3.57 17.21 5.31
N GLN A 164 -4.83 16.78 5.31
CA GLN A 164 -5.29 15.51 4.75
C GLN A 164 -6.47 15.71 3.78
N VAL A 165 -7.03 16.92 3.72
CA VAL A 165 -8.10 17.31 2.80
C VAL A 165 -7.53 18.15 1.67
N LEU A 166 -8.13 18.05 0.49
CA LEU A 166 -7.70 18.78 -0.71
C LEU A 166 -7.68 20.30 -0.52
N SER A 167 -8.62 20.83 0.28
CA SER A 167 -8.71 22.25 0.66
C SER A 167 -7.46 22.76 1.36
N ASP A 168 -6.77 21.90 2.09
CA ASP A 168 -5.60 22.27 2.89
C ASP A 168 -4.33 22.01 2.08
N ILE A 169 -4.29 20.86 1.40
CA ILE A 169 -3.12 20.40 0.65
C ILE A 169 -2.83 21.31 -0.55
N VAL A 170 -3.84 21.69 -1.34
CA VAL A 170 -3.61 22.43 -2.60
C VAL A 170 -3.03 23.82 -2.36
N PRO A 171 -3.60 24.67 -1.47
CA PRO A 171 -3.01 25.98 -1.19
C PRO A 171 -1.60 25.87 -0.59
N ALA A 172 -1.39 24.92 0.33
CA ALA A 172 -0.09 24.72 0.96
C ALA A 172 0.99 24.28 -0.04
N LEU A 173 0.63 23.43 -1.02
CA LEU A 173 1.54 23.06 -2.11
C LEU A 173 1.92 24.26 -2.96
N LEU A 174 0.96 25.10 -3.35
CA LEU A 174 1.20 26.28 -4.19
C LEU A 174 2.10 27.31 -3.49
N GLN A 175 1.87 27.54 -2.19
CA GLN A 175 2.70 28.44 -1.38
C GLN A 175 4.11 27.86 -1.16
N GLY A 176 4.22 26.54 -1.01
CA GLY A 176 5.48 25.84 -0.77
C GLY A 176 6.38 25.65 -1.99
N LEU A 177 5.94 25.97 -3.22
CA LEU A 177 6.70 25.70 -4.45
C LEU A 177 8.11 26.31 -4.43
N GLY A 178 8.29 27.48 -3.83
CA GLY A 178 9.58 28.15 -3.71
C GLY A 178 10.58 27.47 -2.76
N ALA A 179 10.10 26.58 -1.88
CA ALA A 179 10.92 25.84 -0.92
C ALA A 179 11.12 24.36 -1.30
N SER A 180 10.91 24.02 -2.58
CA SER A 180 11.04 22.64 -3.07
C SER A 180 12.49 22.17 -3.11
N SER A 181 12.71 20.88 -2.78
CA SER A 181 14.03 20.24 -2.82
C SER A 181 14.29 19.71 -4.23
N LEU A 182 15.26 20.31 -4.93
CA LEU A 182 15.62 19.90 -6.29
C LEU A 182 16.10 18.44 -6.39
N PRO A 183 16.94 17.91 -5.47
CA PRO A 183 17.30 16.49 -5.49
C PRO A 183 16.10 15.56 -5.31
N THR A 184 15.18 15.90 -4.39
CA THR A 184 13.96 15.11 -4.17
C THR A 184 13.09 15.08 -5.41
N LEU A 185 12.94 16.24 -6.08
CA LEU A 185 12.21 16.36 -7.33
C LEU A 185 12.82 15.50 -8.44
N ILE A 186 14.14 15.54 -8.62
CA ILE A 186 14.84 14.74 -9.63
C ILE A 186 14.66 13.25 -9.36
N ILE A 187 14.89 12.80 -8.12
CA ILE A 187 14.73 11.39 -7.74
C ILE A 187 13.27 10.94 -7.94
N GLY A 188 12.31 11.75 -7.50
CA GLY A 188 10.89 11.47 -7.66
C GLY A 188 10.45 11.40 -9.12
N ALA A 189 10.83 12.38 -9.93
CA ALA A 189 10.51 12.43 -11.35
C ALA A 189 11.13 11.27 -12.14
N LEU A 190 12.41 10.97 -11.90
CA LEU A 190 13.09 9.82 -12.52
C LEU A 190 12.47 8.50 -12.09
N SER A 191 12.09 8.36 -10.80
CA SER A 191 11.41 7.16 -10.31
C SER A 191 10.06 6.97 -11.00
N ILE A 192 9.24 8.03 -11.13
CA ILE A 192 7.95 7.97 -11.82
C ILE A 192 8.14 7.61 -13.30
N ALA A 193 9.08 8.28 -13.98
CA ALA A 193 9.38 8.01 -15.38
C ALA A 193 9.83 6.55 -15.60
N PHE A 194 10.70 6.05 -14.72
CA PHE A 194 11.14 4.66 -14.73
C PHE A 194 9.97 3.69 -14.49
N LEU A 195 9.14 3.90 -13.47
CA LEU A 195 7.99 3.05 -13.19
C LEU A 195 6.99 3.01 -14.35
N PHE A 196 6.75 4.15 -14.98
CA PHE A 196 5.88 4.24 -16.15
C PHE A 196 6.48 3.49 -17.34
N TRP A 197 7.79 3.64 -17.58
CA TRP A 197 8.50 2.90 -18.62
C TRP A 197 8.49 1.39 -18.38
N VAL A 198 8.74 0.94 -17.14
CA VAL A 198 8.69 -0.48 -16.77
C VAL A 198 7.31 -1.06 -17.06
N ARG A 199 6.25 -0.36 -16.66
CA ARG A 199 4.88 -0.83 -16.85
C ARG A 199 4.43 -0.83 -18.32
N SER A 200 4.93 0.08 -19.14
CA SER A 200 4.48 0.27 -20.52
C SER A 200 5.32 -0.45 -21.58
N ARG A 201 6.64 -0.52 -21.41
CA ARG A 201 7.57 -0.95 -22.48
C ARG A 201 8.48 -2.11 -22.09
N LEU A 202 8.82 -2.27 -20.82
CA LEU A 202 9.79 -3.30 -20.41
C LEU A 202 9.33 -4.71 -20.81
N GLN A 203 8.05 -5.05 -20.64
CA GLN A 203 7.57 -6.38 -21.02
C GLN A 203 7.78 -6.67 -22.50
N ALA A 204 7.43 -5.73 -23.37
CA ALA A 204 7.60 -5.87 -24.81
C ALA A 204 9.07 -6.01 -25.19
N LEU A 205 9.96 -5.20 -24.58
CA LEU A 205 11.40 -5.29 -24.81
C LEU A 205 11.97 -6.65 -24.40
N LEU A 206 11.61 -7.16 -23.22
CA LEU A 206 12.10 -8.47 -22.76
C LEU A 206 11.64 -9.61 -23.67
N LEU A 207 10.41 -9.55 -24.18
CA LEU A 207 9.91 -10.50 -25.16
C LEU A 207 10.68 -10.42 -26.49
N THR A 208 10.98 -9.21 -26.98
CA THR A 208 11.80 -9.04 -28.20
C THR A 208 13.24 -9.52 -28.04
N LEU A 209 13.77 -9.50 -26.81
CA LEU A 209 15.08 -10.04 -26.46
C LEU A 209 15.08 -11.56 -26.28
N GLY A 210 13.96 -12.24 -26.53
CA GLY A 210 13.84 -13.69 -26.47
C GLY A 210 13.55 -14.26 -25.08
N MET A 211 13.20 -13.43 -24.09
CA MET A 211 12.79 -13.93 -22.77
C MET A 211 11.41 -14.60 -22.83
N THR A 212 11.21 -15.61 -21.99
CA THR A 212 9.90 -16.26 -21.87
C THR A 212 8.88 -15.32 -21.22
N PRO A 213 7.56 -15.43 -21.56
CA PRO A 213 6.52 -14.56 -21.01
C PRO A 213 6.45 -14.57 -19.47
N HIS A 214 6.76 -15.72 -18.85
CA HIS A 214 6.79 -15.87 -17.41
C HIS A 214 7.82 -14.93 -16.77
N TRP A 215 9.09 -15.03 -17.18
CA TRP A 215 10.17 -14.20 -16.65
C TRP A 215 10.04 -12.73 -17.01
N ALA A 216 9.54 -12.42 -18.22
CA ALA A 216 9.25 -11.03 -18.61
C ALA A 216 8.22 -10.39 -17.67
N SER A 217 7.14 -11.11 -17.35
CA SER A 217 6.12 -10.62 -16.42
C SER A 217 6.64 -10.46 -14.98
N MET A 218 7.55 -11.33 -14.55
CA MET A 218 8.16 -11.27 -13.22
C MET A 218 9.06 -10.04 -13.06
N LEU A 219 9.92 -9.76 -14.05
CA LEU A 219 10.80 -8.59 -14.01
C LEU A 219 10.02 -7.28 -14.00
N VAL A 220 8.92 -7.19 -14.77
CA VAL A 220 8.05 -6.01 -14.77
C VAL A 220 7.40 -5.81 -13.40
N LYS A 221 6.92 -6.87 -12.76
CA LYS A 221 6.36 -6.81 -11.40
C LYS A 221 7.40 -6.43 -10.34
N ALA A 222 8.66 -6.81 -10.53
CA ALA A 222 9.76 -6.42 -9.65
C ALA A 222 10.28 -4.99 -9.90
N GLY A 223 9.83 -4.31 -10.96
CA GLY A 223 10.24 -2.94 -11.31
C GLY A 223 10.23 -1.93 -10.15
N PRO A 224 9.15 -1.85 -9.34
CA PRO A 224 9.10 -0.96 -8.18
C PRO A 224 10.23 -1.17 -7.17
N VAL A 225 10.69 -2.41 -7.01
CA VAL A 225 11.82 -2.74 -6.13
C VAL A 225 13.11 -2.14 -6.66
N ALA A 226 13.35 -2.24 -7.96
CA ALA A 226 14.52 -1.64 -8.59
C ALA A 226 14.52 -0.12 -8.42
N ALA A 227 13.37 0.54 -8.55
CA ALA A 227 13.25 1.97 -8.30
C ALA A 227 13.63 2.35 -6.86
N VAL A 228 13.17 1.56 -5.88
CA VAL A 228 13.52 1.76 -4.46
C VAL A 228 15.02 1.53 -4.21
N LEU A 229 15.59 0.44 -4.71
CA LEU A 229 17.02 0.13 -4.52
C LEU A 229 17.93 1.18 -5.17
N VAL A 230 17.62 1.59 -6.39
CA VAL A 230 18.39 2.61 -7.13
C VAL A 230 18.28 3.97 -6.44
N SER A 231 17.09 4.36 -5.97
CA SER A 231 16.93 5.62 -5.23
C SER A 231 17.66 5.60 -3.88
N ILE A 232 17.62 4.49 -3.13
CA ILE A 232 18.42 4.33 -1.90
C ILE A 232 19.92 4.45 -2.22
N GLY A 233 20.40 3.75 -3.25
CA GLY A 233 21.79 3.81 -3.68
C GLY A 233 22.23 5.20 -4.11
N ALA A 234 21.37 5.93 -4.84
CA ALA A 234 21.63 7.30 -5.26
C ALA A 234 21.71 8.26 -4.06
N VAL A 235 20.77 8.17 -3.11
CA VAL A 235 20.77 9.01 -1.90
C VAL A 235 22.00 8.74 -1.04
N ALA A 236 22.36 7.47 -0.84
CA ALA A 236 23.53 7.08 -0.05
C ALA A 236 24.86 7.47 -0.73
N GLY A 237 24.98 7.21 -2.03
CA GLY A 237 26.21 7.49 -2.80
C GLY A 237 26.49 8.98 -3.00
N LEU A 238 25.43 9.79 -3.14
CA LEU A 238 25.54 11.24 -3.30
C LEU A 238 25.45 12.01 -1.97
N GLN A 239 25.39 11.31 -0.83
CA GLN A 239 25.27 11.89 0.52
C GLN A 239 24.08 12.86 0.67
N LEU A 240 22.97 12.60 -0.03
CA LEU A 240 21.78 13.47 -0.06
C LEU A 240 20.85 13.25 1.14
N ALA A 241 21.32 12.64 2.22
CA ALA A 241 20.48 12.29 3.38
C ALA A 241 19.87 13.52 4.08
N ASP A 242 20.53 14.68 3.99
CA ASP A 242 20.07 15.94 4.58
C ASP A 242 19.08 16.70 3.66
N GLU A 243 19.14 16.45 2.35
CA GLU A 243 18.32 17.15 1.34
C GLU A 243 17.10 16.34 0.88
N VAL A 244 17.13 15.02 1.09
CA VAL A 244 16.07 14.08 0.71
C VAL A 244 15.50 13.45 1.97
N ARG A 245 14.18 13.55 2.13
CA ARG A 245 13.49 12.99 3.29
C ARG A 245 13.49 11.46 3.24
N ILE A 246 14.40 10.85 3.98
CA ILE A 246 14.46 9.39 4.16
C ILE A 246 13.45 8.92 5.21
N VAL A 247 13.05 7.66 5.12
CA VAL A 247 12.13 7.00 6.09
C VAL A 247 12.77 6.92 7.49
N GLY A 248 14.10 7.01 7.58
CA GLY A 248 14.87 6.92 8.81
C GLY A 248 15.13 5.48 9.24
N ALA A 249 15.65 5.29 10.45
CA ALA A 249 15.83 3.96 11.03
C ALA A 249 14.47 3.37 11.41
N ILE A 250 14.19 2.15 10.94
CA ILE A 250 13.02 1.36 11.33
C ILE A 250 13.51 0.41 12.44
N PRO A 251 12.96 0.49 13.68
CA PRO A 251 13.34 -0.39 14.78
C PRO A 251 12.91 -1.85 14.57
#